data_AF-A0A349SHH6-F1
#
_entry.id   AF-A0A349SHH6-F1
#
_cell.length_a   1.000
_cell.length_b   1.000
_cell.length_c   1.000
_cell.angle_alpha   90.00
_cell.angle_beta   90.00
_cell.angle_gamma   90.00
#
_symmetry.space_group_name_H-M   'P 1'
#
loop_
_entity.id
_entity.type
_entity.pdbx_description
1 polymer ?
#
loop_
_entity_poly.entity_id
_entity_poly.type
_entity_poly.pdbx_seq_one_letter_code
_entity_poly.pdbx_strand_id
1 'polypeptide(L)' 'MSDELLEALEKIFAVDSELYQQRGFQRRIGFGKRPALINIDLANAWTRPGNPFSCLNMDVIIPATQQLLVAARAA' A
#
# COMPACT_ATOMS: atom_id res chain seq x y z
N MET A 1 9.21 -13.11 -4.41
CA MET A 1 9.36 -13.81 -3.10
C MET A 1 9.16 -15.28 -3.36
N SER A 2 9.76 -16.17 -2.55
CA SER A 2 9.45 -17.59 -2.66
C SER A 2 8.04 -17.88 -2.15
N ASP A 3 7.40 -18.91 -2.71
CA ASP A 3 6.07 -19.34 -2.29
C ASP A 3 6.06 -19.77 -0.81
N GLU A 4 7.11 -20.45 -0.36
CA GLU A 4 7.31 -20.81 1.05
C GLU A 4 7.28 -19.59 1.99
N LEU A 5 7.88 -18.47 1.58
CA LEU A 5 7.86 -17.25 2.38
C LEU A 5 6.46 -16.64 2.44
N LEU A 6 5.73 -16.66 1.32
CA LEU A 6 4.36 -16.15 1.27
C LEU A 6 3.43 -16.99 2.15
N GLU A 7 3.50 -18.31 2.06
CA GLU A 7 2.71 -19.23 2.89
C GLU A 7 3.01 -19.04 4.40
N ALA A 8 4.30 -18.89 4.76
CA ALA A 8 4.69 -18.63 6.13
C ALA A 8 4.13 -17.30 6.66
N LEU A 9 4.16 -16.24 5.84
CA LEU A 9 3.60 -14.93 6.21
C LEU A 9 2.07 -14.99 6.36
N GLU A 10 1.36 -15.67 5.44
CA GLU A 10 -0.09 -15.83 5.53
C GLU A 10 -0.52 -16.52 6.82
N LYS A 11 0.20 -17.58 7.22
CA LYS A 11 -0.06 -18.28 8.48
C LYS A 11 0.11 -17.37 9.70
N ILE A 12 1.18 -16.58 9.74
CA ILE A 12 1.45 -15.66 10.85
C ILE A 12 0.40 -14.53 10.87
N PHE A 13 0.08 -13.95 9.72
CA PHE A 13 -0.92 -12.88 9.62
C PHE A 13 -2.31 -13.33 10.08
N ALA A 14 -2.72 -14.57 9.81
CA ALA A 14 -3.99 -15.10 10.26
C ALA A 14 -4.05 -15.18 11.80
N VAL A 15 -3.04 -15.78 12.43
CA VAL A 15 -2.97 -15.94 13.89
C VAL A 15 -2.87 -14.58 14.60
N ASP A 16 -2.03 -13.68 14.10
CA ASP A 16 -1.87 -12.35 14.69
C ASP A 16 -3.13 -11.50 14.54
N SER A 17 -3.84 -11.60 13.40
CA SER A 17 -5.11 -10.88 13.20
C SER A 17 -6.16 -11.30 14.22
N GLU A 18 -6.30 -12.60 14.51
CA GLU A 18 -7.20 -13.08 15.57
C GLU A 18 -6.84 -12.49 16.94
N LEU A 19 -5.54 -12.51 17.28
CA LEU A 19 -5.04 -11.97 18.54
C LEU A 19 -5.31 -10.46 18.67
N TYR A 20 -5.04 -9.69 17.61
CA TYR A 20 -5.29 -8.25 17.59
C TYR A 20 -6.78 -7.95 17.77
N GLN A 21 -7.65 -8.67 17.06
CA GLN A 21 -9.09 -8.47 17.15
C GLN A 21 -9.63 -8.80 18.54
N GLN A 22 -9.19 -9.91 19.16
CA GLN A 22 -9.55 -10.27 20.53
C GLN A 22 -9.13 -9.20 21.56
N ARG A 23 -8.07 -8.45 21.27
CA ARG A 23 -7.56 -7.36 22.12
C ARG A 23 -8.14 -5.98 21.80
N GLY A 24 -9.09 -5.90 20.87
CA GLY A 24 -9.70 -4.63 20.46
C GLY A 24 -8.83 -3.77 19.54
N PHE A 25 -7.79 -4.35 18.93
CA PHE A 25 -7.01 -3.76 17.84
C PHE A 25 -7.65 -4.11 16.48
N GLN A 26 -7.02 -3.69 15.37
CA GLN A 26 -7.54 -3.87 14.00
C GLN A 26 -8.98 -3.35 13.81
N ARG A 27 -9.32 -2.24 14.50
CA ARG A 27 -10.63 -1.58 14.34
C ARG A 27 -10.67 -0.75 13.05
N ARG A 28 -11.88 -0.37 12.63
CA ARG A 28 -12.09 0.54 11.52
C ARG A 28 -11.81 1.99 11.95
N ILE A 29 -10.89 2.67 11.27
CA ILE A 29 -10.70 4.13 11.42
C ILE A 29 -11.82 4.93 10.76
N GLY A 30 -12.25 4.53 9.56
CA GLY A 30 -13.28 5.21 8.76
C GLY A 30 -12.74 6.34 7.87
N PHE A 31 -13.51 6.74 6.85
CA PHE A 31 -13.21 7.90 6.00
C PHE A 31 -13.87 9.16 6.56
N GLY A 32 -13.14 10.28 6.55
CA GLY A 32 -13.69 11.61 6.83
C GLY A 32 -14.46 12.19 5.63
N LYS A 33 -14.99 13.42 5.80
CA LYS A 33 -15.79 14.10 4.76
C LYS A 33 -14.99 15.00 3.82
N ARG A 34 -13.73 15.31 4.15
CA ARG A 34 -12.88 16.23 3.38
C ARG A 34 -11.47 15.66 3.26
N PRO A 35 -11.26 14.73 2.32
CA PRO A 35 -9.98 14.04 2.18
C PRO A 35 -8.92 14.91 1.49
N ALA A 36 -7.67 14.50 1.61
CA ALA A 36 -6.56 14.95 0.79
C ALA A 36 -5.83 13.71 0.24
N LEU A 37 -5.21 13.84 -0.94
CA LEU A 37 -4.36 12.80 -1.54
C LEU A 37 -2.90 13.27 -1.49
N ILE A 38 -2.02 12.44 -0.93
CA ILE A 38 -0.58 12.67 -0.88
C ILE A 38 0.15 11.50 -1.55
N ASN A 39 1.01 11.80 -2.53
CA ASN A 39 1.91 10.83 -3.13
C ASN A 39 3.28 10.96 -2.48
N ILE A 40 3.73 9.92 -1.79
CA ILE A 40 5.04 9.90 -1.14
C ILE A 40 6.07 9.37 -2.13
N ASP A 41 7.09 10.19 -2.42
CA ASP A 41 8.31 9.83 -3.15
C ASP A 41 8.15 9.11 -4.50
N LEU A 42 7.06 9.40 -5.23
CA LEU A 42 6.91 8.98 -6.64
C LEU A 42 7.72 9.84 -7.61
N ALA A 43 8.96 10.18 -7.25
CA ALA A 43 9.93 10.86 -8.10
C ALA A 43 10.80 9.86 -8.87
N ASN A 44 11.55 10.32 -9.88
CA ASN A 44 12.33 9.44 -10.76
C ASN A 44 13.35 8.56 -10.02
N ALA A 45 13.91 9.01 -8.89
CA ALA A 45 14.85 8.22 -8.10
C ALA A 45 14.24 6.88 -7.62
N TRP A 46 12.93 6.83 -7.40
CA TRP A 46 12.21 5.59 -7.03
C TRP A 46 11.51 4.94 -8.22
N THR A 47 11.00 5.74 -9.17
CA THR A 47 10.10 5.25 -10.23
C THR A 47 10.80 4.88 -11.54
N ARG A 48 12.10 5.20 -11.68
CA ARG A 48 12.92 4.85 -12.84
C ARG A 48 14.10 3.98 -12.41
N PRO A 49 14.60 3.07 -13.28
CA PRO A 49 15.79 2.27 -12.99
C PRO A 49 17.05 3.15 -12.99
N GLY A 50 18.12 2.66 -12.35
CA GLY A 50 19.45 3.27 -12.38
C GLY A 50 19.80 4.13 -11.17
N ASN A 51 18.94 4.18 -10.15
CA ASN A 51 19.23 4.82 -8.87
C ASN A 51 19.25 3.75 -7.74
N PRO A 52 20.05 3.92 -6.67
CA PRO A 52 20.02 3.01 -5.52
C PRO A 52 18.64 2.86 -4.86
N PHE A 53 17.76 3.84 -5.03
CA PHE A 53 16.39 3.85 -4.49
C PHE A 53 15.34 3.30 -5.46
N SER A 54 15.72 2.85 -6.66
CA SER A 54 14.79 2.33 -7.65
C SER A 54 13.93 1.19 -7.08
N CYS A 55 12.61 1.35 -7.17
CA CYS A 55 11.63 0.35 -6.74
C CYS A 55 11.05 -0.39 -7.94
N LEU A 56 10.62 -1.63 -7.72
CA LEU A 56 9.99 -2.48 -8.74
C LEU A 56 8.48 -2.18 -8.86
N ASN A 57 7.83 -2.77 -9.87
CA ASN A 57 6.38 -2.79 -10.07
C ASN A 57 5.73 -1.42 -10.39
N MET A 58 6.48 -0.49 -10.97
CA MET A 58 5.97 0.84 -11.36
C MET A 58 4.91 0.78 -12.47
N ASP A 59 4.91 -0.29 -13.27
CA ASP A 59 3.88 -0.62 -14.25
C ASP A 59 2.51 -0.96 -13.61
N VAL A 60 2.49 -1.34 -12.33
CA VAL A 60 1.26 -1.54 -11.54
C VAL A 60 0.94 -0.30 -10.69
N ILE A 61 1.95 0.26 -10.02
CA ILE A 61 1.78 1.35 -9.06
C ILE A 61 1.34 2.64 -9.77
N ILE A 62 2.00 3.03 -10.88
CA ILE A 62 1.70 4.31 -11.55
C ILE A 62 0.25 4.35 -12.08
N PRO A 63 -0.27 3.34 -12.81
CA PRO A 63 -1.65 3.35 -13.27
C PRO A 63 -2.68 3.40 -12.13
N ALA A 64 -2.44 2.70 -11.02
CA ALA A 64 -3.33 2.77 -9.86
C ALA A 64 -3.33 4.16 -9.21
N THR A 65 -2.16 4.78 -9.03
CA THR A 65 -2.06 6.18 -8.55
C THR A 65 -2.74 7.17 -9.49
N GLN A 66 -2.64 6.97 -10.81
CA GLN A 66 -3.31 7.81 -11.80
C GLN A 66 -4.83 7.79 -11.64
N GLN A 67 -5.45 6.63 -11.38
CA GLN A 67 -6.89 6.53 -11.11
C GLN A 67 -7.30 7.37 -9.88
N LEU A 68 -6.51 7.30 -8.80
CA LEU A 68 -6.75 8.11 -7.60
C LEU A 68 -6.60 9.62 -7.88
N LEU A 69 -5.58 10.02 -8.66
CA LEU A 69 -5.36 11.42 -9.03
C LEU A 69 -6.49 12.00 -9.87
N VAL A 70 -7.05 11.20 -10.80
CA VAL A 70 -8.20 11.62 -11.62
C VAL A 70 -9.40 11.88 -10.72
N ALA A 71 -9.75 10.95 -9.84
CA ALA A 71 -10.88 11.11 -8.92
C ALA A 71 -10.68 12.28 -7.94
N ALA A 72 -9.49 12.40 -7.35
CA ALA A 72 -9.20 13.44 -6.36
C ALA A 72 -9.22 14.86 -6.94
N ARG A 73 -8.86 15.03 -8.22
CA ARG A 73 -8.88 16.34 -8.91
C ARG A 73 -10.25 16.74 -9.43
N ALA A 74 -11.16 15.78 -9.60
CA ALA A 74 -12.54 16.04 -10.02
C ALA A 74 -13.49 16.33 -8.85
N ALA A 75 -13.01 16.16 -7.62
CA ALA A 75 -13.79 16.28 -6.38
C ALA A 75 -13.80 17.71 -5.80
#